data_AF-A0AAW2LSG4-F1
#
_entry.id   AF-A0AAW2LSG4-F1
#
_cell.length_a   1.000
_cell.length_b   1.000
_cell.length_c   1.000
_cell.angle_alpha   90.00
_cell.angle_beta   90.00
_cell.angle_gamma   90.00
#
_symmetry.space_group_name_H-M   'P 1'
#
loop_
_entity.id
_entity.type
_entity.pdbx_description
1 polymer ?
#
loop_
_entity_poly.entity_id
_entity_poly.type
_entity_poly.pdbx_seq_one_letter_code
_entity_poly.pdbx_strand_id
1 'polypeptide(L)'
;MEIRRLVPSEITFVGVLYACSHCGMVDEGFAYFDRMTKEFGIVPTIEHYGCMVDLLGRAGLVQQAYEYICKMPIEPNAVIWRTLLGACTIHGNLTIGEVARDELKMLEPKHCGDYVLLSNLYASERRWSDVHNVRRTMLKEGVKKVPGYSLVELGNRIHEFVMGDKSHPQTEAIYAMLSEMTRLLKLEGYAPHTTNVLADIEEEEKETALSYHSEKIAVAFVLINTPQGTPIRIVKNLRVCADCHLAIKLLSKIFDREIVVRDRSRFHHFRDGACSCKDYW
;
A
#
# COMPACT_ATOMS: atom_id res chain seq x y z
N MET A 1 -22.23 -7.67 -16.82
CA MET A 1 -23.60 -7.22 -16.45
C MET A 1 -24.42 -6.87 -17.68
N GLU A 2 -23.93 -6.01 -18.56
CA GLU A 2 -24.62 -5.58 -19.78
C GLU A 2 -24.99 -6.73 -20.73
N ILE A 3 -24.09 -7.70 -20.95
CA ILE A 3 -24.36 -8.91 -21.78
C ILE A 3 -25.57 -9.70 -21.26
N ARG A 4 -25.81 -9.67 -19.94
CA ARG A 4 -26.95 -10.34 -19.28
C ARG A 4 -28.12 -9.38 -18.99
N ARG A 5 -28.07 -8.15 -19.50
CA ARG A 5 -29.06 -7.07 -19.27
C ARG A 5 -29.37 -6.84 -17.79
N LEU A 6 -28.38 -7.01 -16.92
CA LEU A 6 -28.49 -6.66 -15.52
C LEU A 6 -28.27 -5.15 -15.37
N VAL A 7 -29.13 -4.50 -14.59
CA VAL A 7 -29.03 -3.07 -14.29
C VAL A 7 -27.91 -2.86 -13.27
N PRO A 8 -26.85 -2.09 -13.59
CA PRO A 8 -25.82 -1.74 -12.62
C PRO A 8 -26.39 -0.94 -11.45
N SER A 9 -25.84 -1.18 -10.25
CA SER A 9 -26.13 -0.41 -9.05
C SER A 9 -25.01 0.59 -8.74
N GLU A 10 -25.23 1.45 -7.77
CA GLU A 10 -24.22 2.33 -7.19
C GLU A 10 -22.96 1.55 -6.75
N ILE A 11 -23.13 0.40 -6.09
CA ILE A 11 -22.00 -0.46 -5.69
C ILE A 11 -21.24 -1.01 -6.90
N THR A 12 -21.95 -1.27 -8.00
CA THR A 12 -21.32 -1.75 -9.25
C THR A 12 -20.36 -0.71 -9.80
N PHE A 13 -20.77 0.55 -9.81
CA PHE A 13 -19.93 1.65 -10.30
C PHE A 13 -18.77 1.97 -9.37
N VAL A 14 -18.93 1.87 -8.04
CA VAL A 14 -17.79 1.90 -7.11
C VAL A 14 -16.74 0.85 -7.51
N GLY A 15 -17.17 -0.39 -7.78
CA GLY A 15 -16.25 -1.45 -8.21
C GLY A 15 -15.54 -1.18 -9.55
N VAL A 16 -16.26 -0.64 -10.54
CA VAL A 16 -15.69 -0.27 -11.85
C VAL A 16 -14.69 0.88 -11.71
N LEU A 17 -15.06 1.96 -11.01
CA LEU A 17 -14.19 3.12 -10.82
C LEU A 17 -12.96 2.78 -9.99
N TYR A 18 -13.12 1.92 -8.97
CA TYR A 18 -12.02 1.38 -8.19
C TYR A 18 -11.05 0.59 -9.08
N ALA A 19 -11.56 -0.24 -10.00
CA ALA A 19 -10.73 -0.95 -10.96
C ALA A 19 -9.98 0.01 -11.91
N CYS A 20 -10.65 1.05 -12.42
CA CYS A 20 -10.02 2.08 -13.24
C CYS A 20 -8.88 2.78 -12.49
N SER A 21 -9.13 3.18 -11.24
CA SER A 21 -8.13 3.76 -10.34
C SER A 21 -6.89 2.86 -10.21
N HIS A 22 -7.12 1.57 -10.03
CA HIS A 22 -6.09 0.57 -9.84
C HIS A 22 -5.46 0.02 -11.13
N CYS A 23 -5.84 0.57 -12.29
CA CYS A 23 -5.24 0.30 -13.58
C CYS A 23 -4.73 1.57 -14.28
N GLY A 24 -4.84 2.74 -13.64
CA GLY A 24 -4.43 4.03 -14.21
C GLY A 24 -5.27 4.46 -15.41
N MET A 25 -6.50 3.96 -15.52
CA MET A 25 -7.42 4.20 -16.63
C MET A 25 -8.23 5.48 -16.39
N VAL A 26 -7.55 6.64 -16.52
CA VAL A 26 -8.13 7.95 -16.18
C VAL A 26 -9.31 8.27 -17.08
N ASP A 27 -9.14 8.16 -18.40
CA ASP A 27 -10.17 8.49 -19.38
C ASP A 27 -11.40 7.58 -19.23
N GLU A 28 -11.19 6.28 -19.05
CA GLU A 28 -12.27 5.32 -18.82
C GLU A 28 -12.97 5.57 -17.48
N GLY A 29 -12.23 5.94 -16.44
CA GLY A 29 -12.81 6.28 -15.14
C GLY A 29 -13.79 7.44 -15.25
N PHE A 30 -13.41 8.53 -15.92
CA PHE A 30 -14.32 9.64 -16.19
C PHE A 30 -15.49 9.24 -17.09
N ALA A 31 -15.24 8.44 -18.13
CA ALA A 31 -16.31 7.93 -18.99
C ALA A 31 -17.35 7.11 -18.21
N TYR A 32 -16.92 6.20 -17.34
CA TYR A 32 -17.84 5.42 -16.50
C TYR A 32 -18.56 6.26 -15.46
N PHE A 33 -17.89 7.25 -14.86
CA PHE A 33 -18.52 8.18 -13.93
C PHE A 33 -19.63 9.00 -14.62
N ASP A 34 -19.38 9.47 -15.85
CA ASP A 34 -20.36 10.18 -16.66
C ASP A 34 -21.53 9.27 -17.06
N ARG A 35 -21.26 8.03 -17.49
CA ARG A 35 -22.31 7.07 -17.84
C ARG A 35 -23.19 6.74 -16.64
N MET A 36 -22.60 6.54 -15.46
CA MET A 36 -23.33 6.29 -14.22
C MET A 36 -24.42 7.35 -13.97
N THR A 37 -24.06 8.63 -14.15
CA THR A 37 -24.98 9.75 -13.90
C THR A 37 -25.97 9.97 -15.05
N LYS A 38 -25.48 9.99 -16.29
CA LYS A 38 -26.26 10.37 -17.48
C LYS A 38 -27.12 9.23 -18.03
N GLU A 39 -26.61 8.00 -18.04
CA GLU A 39 -27.29 6.84 -18.64
C GLU A 39 -28.08 6.05 -17.59
N PHE A 40 -27.52 5.88 -16.40
CA PHE A 40 -28.13 5.05 -15.34
C PHE A 40 -28.86 5.87 -14.27
N GLY A 41 -28.75 7.21 -14.30
CA GLY A 41 -29.43 8.09 -13.34
C GLY A 41 -28.96 7.91 -11.89
N ILE A 42 -27.79 7.33 -11.68
CA ILE A 42 -27.24 7.06 -10.34
C ILE A 42 -26.58 8.33 -9.84
N VAL A 43 -27.04 8.81 -8.69
CA VAL A 43 -26.46 9.97 -8.01
C VAL A 43 -25.12 9.57 -7.39
N PRO A 44 -24.00 10.26 -7.69
CA PRO A 44 -22.72 9.93 -7.11
C PRO A 44 -22.71 10.09 -5.58
N THR A 45 -22.19 9.08 -4.89
CA THR A 45 -21.95 9.09 -3.44
C THR A 45 -20.49 9.39 -3.12
N ILE A 46 -20.17 9.57 -1.83
CA ILE A 46 -18.80 9.85 -1.36
C ILE A 46 -17.79 8.78 -1.80
N GLU A 47 -18.21 7.52 -1.91
CA GLU A 47 -17.38 6.41 -2.38
C GLU A 47 -16.99 6.57 -3.86
N HIS A 48 -17.90 7.06 -4.70
CA HIS A 48 -17.62 7.31 -6.12
C HIS A 48 -16.61 8.44 -6.28
N TYR A 49 -16.80 9.56 -5.55
CA TYR A 49 -15.83 10.65 -5.55
C TYR A 49 -14.47 10.22 -5.00
N GLY A 50 -14.46 9.39 -3.95
CA GLY A 50 -13.24 8.79 -3.43
C GLY A 50 -12.47 7.99 -4.48
N CYS A 51 -13.17 7.20 -5.31
CA CYS A 51 -12.54 6.46 -6.41
C CYS A 51 -11.95 7.41 -7.47
N MET A 52 -12.61 8.51 -7.79
CA MET A 52 -12.11 9.49 -8.77
C MET A 52 -10.88 10.24 -8.26
N VAL A 53 -10.86 10.60 -6.97
CA VAL A 53 -9.69 11.22 -6.33
C VAL A 53 -8.53 10.23 -6.27
N ASP A 54 -8.78 8.97 -5.92
CA ASP A 54 -7.76 7.92 -5.93
C ASP A 54 -7.20 7.70 -7.35
N LEU A 55 -8.06 7.68 -8.38
CA LEU A 55 -7.68 7.55 -9.79
C LEU A 55 -6.73 8.67 -10.23
N LEU A 56 -7.11 9.93 -9.99
CA LEU A 56 -6.28 11.09 -10.32
C LEU A 56 -4.98 11.10 -9.51
N GLY A 57 -5.07 10.80 -8.21
CA GLY A 57 -3.95 10.75 -7.29
C GLY A 57 -2.89 9.73 -7.73
N ARG A 58 -3.30 8.51 -8.08
CA ARG A 58 -2.41 7.44 -8.57
C ARG A 58 -1.82 7.72 -9.95
N ALA A 59 -2.52 8.48 -10.77
CA ALA A 59 -2.03 8.94 -12.07
C ALA A 59 -1.01 10.09 -11.93
N GLY A 60 -0.70 10.56 -10.72
CA GLY A 60 0.18 11.71 -10.49
C GLY A 60 -0.47 13.06 -10.78
N LEU A 61 -1.77 13.09 -11.06
CA LEU A 61 -2.55 14.29 -11.37
C LEU A 61 -3.02 14.97 -10.08
N VAL A 62 -2.11 15.18 -9.12
CA VAL A 62 -2.42 15.65 -7.75
C VAL A 62 -3.16 16.99 -7.74
N GLN A 63 -2.75 17.93 -8.60
CA GLN A 63 -3.43 19.22 -8.74
C GLN A 63 -4.88 19.04 -9.20
N GLN A 64 -5.12 18.18 -10.19
CA GLN A 64 -6.47 17.89 -10.67
C GLN A 64 -7.30 17.16 -9.61
N ALA A 65 -6.68 16.26 -8.82
CA ALA A 65 -7.34 15.59 -7.71
C ALA A 65 -7.81 16.59 -6.65
N TYR A 66 -6.98 17.58 -6.30
CA TYR A 66 -7.36 18.65 -5.39
C TYR A 66 -8.50 19.53 -5.95
N GLU A 67 -8.38 19.97 -7.21
CA GLU A 67 -9.45 20.74 -7.86
C GLU A 67 -10.75 19.96 -7.95
N TYR A 68 -10.68 18.65 -8.16
CA TYR A 68 -11.83 17.76 -8.17
C TYR A 68 -12.51 17.73 -6.81
N ILE A 69 -11.73 17.62 -5.72
CA ILE A 69 -12.23 17.71 -4.34
C ILE A 69 -12.95 19.03 -4.09
N CYS A 70 -12.35 20.16 -4.49
CA CYS A 70 -12.95 21.49 -4.31
C CYS A 70 -14.26 21.69 -5.10
N LYS A 71 -14.47 20.93 -6.17
CA LYS A 71 -15.68 20.98 -7.01
C LYS A 71 -16.75 19.97 -6.60
N MET A 72 -16.48 19.11 -5.62
CA MET A 72 -17.46 18.13 -5.17
C MET A 72 -18.73 18.82 -4.66
N PRO A 73 -19.94 18.33 -5.02
CA PRO A 73 -21.20 18.88 -4.52
C PRO A 73 -21.53 18.43 -3.09
N ILE A 74 -20.64 17.65 -2.47
CA ILE A 74 -20.77 17.09 -1.12
C ILE A 74 -19.47 17.32 -0.36
N GLU A 75 -19.56 17.40 0.97
CA GLU A 75 -18.38 17.59 1.82
C GLU A 75 -17.42 16.40 1.73
N PRO A 76 -16.13 16.62 1.43
CA PRO A 76 -15.14 15.56 1.41
C PRO A 76 -14.88 15.02 2.82
N ASN A 77 -14.85 13.70 2.97
CA ASN A 77 -14.54 13.06 4.24
C ASN A 77 -13.03 12.83 4.43
N ALA A 78 -12.64 12.33 5.61
CA ALA A 78 -11.23 12.07 5.94
C ALA A 78 -10.56 11.08 4.98
N VAL A 79 -11.30 10.12 4.42
CA VAL A 79 -10.74 9.15 3.46
C VAL A 79 -10.29 9.84 2.18
N ILE A 80 -11.06 10.80 1.67
CA ILE A 80 -10.72 11.56 0.45
C ILE A 80 -9.49 12.44 0.67
N TRP A 81 -9.45 13.21 1.76
CA TRP A 81 -8.29 14.04 2.08
C TRP A 81 -7.03 13.22 2.33
N ARG A 82 -7.17 12.05 2.96
CA ARG A 82 -6.06 11.10 3.18
C ARG A 82 -5.58 10.46 1.89
N THR A 83 -6.48 10.21 0.95
CA THR A 83 -6.14 9.74 -0.41
C THR A 83 -5.31 10.79 -1.15
N LEU A 84 -5.73 12.06 -1.10
CA LEU A 84 -4.97 13.17 -1.67
C LEU A 84 -3.61 13.33 -1.00
N LEU A 85 -3.54 13.32 0.34
CA LEU A 85 -2.27 13.41 1.08
C LEU A 85 -1.32 12.27 0.69
N GLY A 86 -1.84 11.04 0.57
CA GLY A 86 -1.06 9.90 0.08
C GLY A 86 -0.49 10.11 -1.32
N ALA A 87 -1.28 10.67 -2.24
CA ALA A 87 -0.83 11.03 -3.58
C ALA A 87 0.24 12.13 -3.54
N CYS A 88 0.07 13.16 -2.70
CA CYS A 88 1.08 14.20 -2.48
C CYS A 88 2.41 13.63 -1.97
N THR A 89 2.37 12.67 -1.04
CA THR A 89 3.56 11.99 -0.53
C THR A 89 4.29 11.21 -1.63
N ILE A 90 3.56 10.56 -2.54
CA ILE A 90 4.16 9.75 -3.62
C ILE A 90 4.72 10.64 -4.74
N HIS A 91 3.99 11.68 -5.12
CA HIS A 91 4.30 12.50 -6.30
C HIS A 91 4.99 13.82 -5.98
N GLY A 92 5.27 14.11 -4.71
CA GLY A 92 6.01 15.29 -4.27
C GLY A 92 5.23 16.59 -4.47
N ASN A 93 4.12 16.75 -3.75
CA ASN A 93 3.38 18.03 -3.73
C ASN A 93 3.15 18.52 -2.30
N LEU A 94 4.13 19.25 -1.80
CA LEU A 94 4.16 19.74 -0.42
C LEU A 94 2.98 20.67 -0.10
N THR A 95 2.71 21.63 -0.98
CA THR A 95 1.67 22.65 -0.76
C THR A 95 0.28 22.03 -0.63
N ILE A 96 -0.09 21.13 -1.54
CA ILE A 96 -1.39 20.44 -1.47
C ILE A 96 -1.42 19.43 -0.32
N GLY A 97 -0.29 18.80 -0.02
CA GLY A 97 -0.17 17.89 1.12
C GLY A 97 -0.41 18.59 2.46
N GLU A 98 0.10 19.81 2.66
CA GLU A 98 -0.16 20.60 3.86
C GLU A 98 -1.64 21.02 3.97
N VAL A 99 -2.28 21.40 2.85
CA VAL A 99 -3.74 21.66 2.81
C VAL A 99 -4.53 20.42 3.22
N ALA A 100 -4.24 19.26 2.62
CA ALA A 100 -4.91 18.01 2.97
C ALA A 100 -4.68 17.63 4.44
N ARG A 101 -3.50 17.94 5.00
CA ARG A 101 -3.21 17.70 6.41
C ARG A 101 -4.06 18.56 7.34
N ASP A 102 -4.25 19.83 7.02
CA ASP A 102 -5.05 20.75 7.84
C ASP A 102 -6.52 20.30 7.89
N GLU A 103 -7.08 19.89 6.75
CA GLU A 103 -8.41 19.29 6.68
C GLU A 103 -8.51 18.01 7.54
N LEU A 104 -7.53 17.11 7.43
CA LEU A 104 -7.46 15.88 8.24
C LEU A 104 -7.33 16.18 9.74
N LYS A 105 -6.69 17.28 10.12
CA LYS A 105 -6.58 17.67 11.53
C LYS A 105 -7.93 18.07 12.11
N MET A 106 -8.80 18.68 11.30
CA MET A 106 -10.16 19.03 11.72
C MET A 106 -11.07 17.80 11.79
N LEU A 107 -10.92 16.85 10.87
CA LEU A 107 -11.76 15.66 10.78
C LEU A 107 -11.33 14.54 11.74
N GLU A 108 -10.04 14.19 11.77
CA GLU A 108 -9.51 13.04 12.51
C GLU A 108 -8.11 13.35 13.10
N PRO A 109 -7.99 14.26 14.11
CA PRO A 109 -6.73 14.83 14.56
C PRO A 109 -5.68 13.82 15.04
N LYS A 110 -6.11 12.65 15.53
CA LYS A 110 -5.24 11.64 16.16
C LYS A 110 -4.95 10.43 15.27
N HIS A 111 -5.32 10.48 13.99
CA HIS A 111 -5.08 9.36 13.09
C HIS A 111 -3.58 9.21 12.79
N CYS A 112 -2.96 8.12 13.28
CA CYS A 112 -1.51 7.94 13.20
C CYS A 112 -0.96 7.89 11.76
N GLY A 113 -1.76 7.40 10.80
CA GLY A 113 -1.37 7.31 9.40
C GLY A 113 -1.09 8.69 8.78
N ASP A 114 -1.78 9.73 9.24
CA ASP A 114 -1.72 11.07 8.63
C ASP A 114 -0.41 11.76 9.01
N TYR A 115 0.01 11.56 10.26
CA TYR A 115 1.33 11.95 10.73
C TYR A 115 2.45 11.25 9.96
N VAL A 116 2.29 9.95 9.69
CA VAL A 116 3.28 9.18 8.91
C VAL A 116 3.36 9.68 7.48
N LEU A 117 2.23 9.91 6.80
CA LEU A 117 2.20 10.45 5.44
C LEU A 117 2.84 11.84 5.36
N LEU A 118 2.51 12.73 6.30
CA LEU A 118 3.10 14.07 6.37
C LEU A 118 4.60 14.02 6.65
N SER A 119 5.02 13.18 7.60
CA SER A 119 6.45 12.97 7.90
C SER A 119 7.22 12.48 6.66
N ASN A 120 6.63 11.58 5.88
CA ASN A 120 7.26 11.07 4.66
C ASN A 120 7.34 12.14 3.57
N LEU A 121 6.29 12.96 3.43
CA LEU A 121 6.29 14.10 2.51
C LEU A 121 7.35 15.15 2.88
N TYR A 122 7.55 15.43 4.16
CA TYR A 122 8.66 16.30 4.60
C TYR A 122 10.02 15.66 4.36
N ALA A 123 10.14 14.35 4.57
CA ALA A 123 11.39 13.63 4.34
C ALA A 123 11.80 13.62 2.85
N SER A 124 10.85 13.45 1.92
CA SER A 124 11.14 13.48 0.47
C SER A 124 11.71 14.83 0.02
N GLU A 125 11.29 15.92 0.66
CA GLU A 125 11.78 17.29 0.43
C GLU A 125 12.98 17.66 1.33
N ARG A 126 13.57 16.70 2.05
CA ARG A 126 14.70 16.91 2.99
C ARG A 126 14.42 17.92 4.10
N ARG A 127 13.15 18.13 4.46
CA ARG A 127 12.70 19.01 5.55
C ARG A 127 12.79 18.31 6.91
N TRP A 128 14.01 17.98 7.34
CA TRP A 128 14.27 17.17 8.55
C TRP A 128 13.76 17.78 9.86
N SER A 129 13.81 19.10 9.97
CA SER A 129 13.26 19.82 11.12
C SER A 129 11.75 19.55 11.28
N ASP A 130 11.02 19.51 10.16
CA ASP A 130 9.58 19.26 10.14
C ASP A 130 9.26 17.79 10.43
N VAL A 131 10.07 16.85 9.90
CA VAL A 131 10.01 15.42 10.29
C VAL A 131 10.12 15.26 11.81
N HIS A 132 11.10 15.93 12.43
CA HIS A 132 11.30 15.87 13.86
C HIS A 132 10.15 16.55 14.64
N ASN A 133 9.62 17.67 14.14
CA ASN A 133 8.45 18.32 14.72
C ASN A 133 7.21 17.42 14.69
N VAL A 134 6.96 16.73 13.57
CA VAL A 134 5.87 15.74 13.43
C VAL A 134 6.00 14.63 14.47
N ARG A 135 7.19 14.03 14.61
CA ARG A 135 7.47 13.01 15.63
C ARG A 135 7.22 13.53 17.05
N ARG A 136 7.64 14.76 17.35
CA ARG A 136 7.41 15.40 18.66
C ARG A 136 5.93 15.62 18.94
N THR A 137 5.16 16.03 17.94
CA THR A 137 3.70 16.21 18.07
C THR A 137 3.01 14.88 18.33
N MET A 138 3.38 13.81 17.62
CA MET A 138 2.84 12.47 17.88
C MET A 138 3.08 12.04 19.33
N LEU A 139 4.28 12.26 19.87
CA LEU A 139 4.60 11.95 21.27
C LEU A 139 3.76 12.77 22.26
N LYS A 140 3.65 14.09 22.04
CA LYS A 140 2.84 14.99 22.89
C LYS A 140 1.37 14.61 22.90
N GLU A 141 0.83 14.18 21.75
CA GLU A 141 -0.58 13.82 21.61
C GLU A 141 -0.87 12.34 21.94
N GLY A 142 0.16 11.56 22.29
CA GLY A 142 0.03 10.14 22.60
C GLY A 142 -0.31 9.26 21.38
N VAL A 143 -0.07 9.75 20.17
CA VAL A 143 -0.33 9.05 18.91
C VAL A 143 0.74 7.99 18.69
N LYS A 144 0.35 6.71 18.69
CA LYS A 144 1.24 5.57 18.43
C LYS A 144 1.06 5.07 17.01
N LYS A 145 2.18 4.83 16.31
CA LYS A 145 2.18 4.16 15.00
C LYS A 145 1.84 2.69 15.18
N VAL A 146 0.87 2.19 14.42
CA VAL A 146 0.57 0.76 14.34
C VAL A 146 1.68 0.06 13.54
N PRO A 147 2.33 -0.99 14.08
CA PRO A 147 3.36 -1.72 13.36
C PRO A 147 2.77 -2.51 12.18
N GLY A 148 3.59 -2.73 11.15
CA GLY A 148 3.27 -3.64 10.07
C GLY A 148 3.51 -5.09 10.49
N TYR A 149 2.54 -5.97 10.23
CA TYR A 149 2.63 -7.41 10.53
C TYR A 149 2.08 -8.25 9.38
N SER A 150 2.59 -9.46 9.24
CA SER A 150 2.12 -10.45 8.28
C SER A 150 1.62 -11.70 9.01
N LEU A 151 0.49 -12.24 8.56
CA LEU A 151 -0.13 -13.45 9.09
C LEU A 151 -0.02 -14.59 8.09
N VAL A 152 0.26 -15.78 8.59
CA VAL A 152 0.28 -17.04 7.83
C VAL A 152 -0.55 -18.07 8.59
N GLU A 153 -1.40 -18.80 7.88
CA GLU A 153 -2.09 -19.96 8.44
C GLU A 153 -1.36 -21.24 8.02
N LEU A 154 -0.93 -22.04 8.99
CA LEU A 154 -0.30 -23.33 8.75
C LEU A 154 -0.69 -24.33 9.85
N GLY A 155 -1.14 -25.52 9.45
CA GLY A 155 -1.53 -26.57 10.41
C GLY A 155 -2.61 -26.14 11.41
N ASN A 156 -3.62 -25.40 10.95
CA ASN A 156 -4.69 -24.81 11.77
C ASN A 156 -4.20 -23.83 12.86
N ARG A 157 -3.03 -23.21 12.66
CA ARG A 157 -2.50 -22.16 13.53
C ARG A 157 -2.19 -20.92 12.72
N ILE A 158 -2.49 -19.76 13.30
CA ILE A 158 -2.10 -18.46 12.75
C ILE A 158 -0.76 -18.08 13.36
N HIS A 159 0.20 -17.80 12.49
CA HIS A 159 1.53 -17.29 12.84
C HIS A 159 1.58 -15.82 12.45
N GLU A 160 1.89 -14.96 13.42
CA GLU A 160 2.09 -13.53 13.22
C GLU A 160 3.57 -13.20 13.21
N PHE A 161 3.98 -12.37 12.25
CA PHE A 161 5.35 -11.88 12.12
C PHE A 161 5.37 -10.36 12.11
N VAL A 162 6.19 -9.79 12.99
CA VAL A 162 6.49 -8.35 13.06
C VAL A 162 7.98 -8.15 12.83
N MET A 163 8.36 -7.07 12.15
CA MET A 163 9.78 -6.72 11.97
C MET A 163 10.48 -6.65 13.33
N GLY A 164 11.62 -7.36 13.45
CA GLY A 164 12.45 -7.36 14.64
C GLY A 164 11.95 -8.27 15.77
N ASP A 165 10.77 -8.87 15.65
CA ASP A 165 10.30 -9.88 16.60
C ASP A 165 11.03 -11.21 16.41
N LYS A 166 11.56 -11.75 17.51
CA LYS A 166 12.31 -13.00 17.59
C LYS A 166 11.67 -14.01 18.57
N SER A 167 10.43 -13.76 18.98
CA SER A 167 9.69 -14.60 19.92
C SER A 167 9.27 -15.96 19.34
N HIS A 168 9.28 -16.10 18.01
CA HIS A 168 8.82 -17.33 17.35
C HIS A 168 9.77 -18.52 17.64
N PRO A 169 9.27 -19.73 17.97
CA PRO A 169 10.12 -20.88 18.31
C PRO A 169 11.10 -21.30 17.22
N GLN A 170 10.76 -21.08 15.96
CA GLN A 170 11.61 -21.40 14.79
C GLN A 170 12.45 -20.20 14.30
N THR A 171 12.64 -19.16 15.11
CA THR A 171 13.33 -17.91 14.70
C THR A 171 14.68 -18.19 14.03
N GLU A 172 15.53 -19.05 14.58
CA GLU A 172 16.84 -19.35 14.00
C GLU A 172 16.73 -19.90 12.56
N ALA A 173 15.84 -20.87 12.34
CA ALA A 173 15.61 -21.46 11.03
C ALA A 173 14.99 -20.46 10.03
N ILE A 174 14.07 -19.61 10.49
CA ILE A 174 13.46 -18.56 9.67
C ILE A 174 14.53 -17.56 9.22
N TYR A 175 15.40 -17.11 10.13
CA TYR A 175 16.46 -16.14 9.81
C TYR A 175 17.57 -16.74 8.93
N ALA A 176 17.86 -18.04 9.07
CA ALA A 176 18.73 -18.75 8.14
C ALA A 176 18.13 -18.78 6.71
N MET A 177 16.84 -19.08 6.59
CA MET A 177 16.13 -19.05 5.31
C MET A 177 16.06 -17.63 4.72
N LEU A 178 15.84 -16.59 5.54
CA LEU A 178 15.90 -15.20 5.09
C LEU A 178 17.26 -14.82 4.51
N SER A 179 18.34 -15.30 5.12
CA SER A 179 19.70 -15.07 4.64
C SER A 179 19.91 -15.74 3.27
N GLU A 180 19.41 -16.97 3.11
CA GLU A 180 19.46 -17.68 1.83
C GLU A 180 18.59 -17.02 0.75
N MET A 181 17.37 -16.62 1.09
CA MET A 181 16.49 -15.84 0.20
C MET A 181 17.18 -14.56 -0.27
N THR A 182 17.83 -13.83 0.64
CA THR A 182 18.55 -12.59 0.32
C THR A 182 19.72 -12.85 -0.62
N ARG A 183 20.47 -13.94 -0.38
CA ARG A 183 21.57 -14.36 -1.26
C ARG A 183 21.08 -14.69 -2.67
N LEU A 184 20.00 -15.46 -2.80
CA LEU A 184 19.41 -15.85 -4.08
C LEU A 184 18.81 -14.65 -4.82
N LEU A 185 18.15 -13.75 -4.10
CA LEU A 185 17.64 -12.49 -4.66
C LEU A 185 18.77 -11.67 -5.30
N LYS A 186 19.90 -11.49 -4.58
CA LYS A 186 21.07 -10.76 -5.12
C LYS A 186 21.61 -11.38 -6.40
N LEU A 187 21.59 -12.71 -6.52
CA LEU A 187 22.01 -13.42 -7.75
C LEU A 187 21.06 -13.17 -8.93
N GLU A 188 19.77 -12.98 -8.68
CA GLU A 188 18.78 -12.57 -9.70
C GLU A 188 18.81 -11.05 -10.00
N GLY A 189 19.78 -10.31 -9.45
CA GLY A 189 19.93 -8.87 -9.68
C GLY A 189 19.01 -7.98 -8.84
N TYR A 190 18.45 -8.50 -7.75
CA TYR A 190 17.65 -7.71 -6.82
C TYR A 190 18.50 -6.65 -6.12
N ALA A 191 18.10 -5.39 -6.27
CA ALA A 191 18.59 -4.26 -5.51
C ALA A 191 17.45 -3.73 -4.62
N PRO A 192 17.67 -3.59 -3.29
CA PRO A 192 16.62 -3.09 -2.39
C PRO A 192 16.14 -1.69 -2.76
N HIS A 193 14.82 -1.46 -2.72
CA HIS A 193 14.25 -0.12 -2.96
C HIS A 193 14.23 0.70 -1.67
N THR A 194 15.28 1.51 -1.45
CA THR A 194 15.54 2.24 -0.20
C THR A 194 14.88 3.62 -0.09
N THR A 195 14.24 4.12 -1.17
CA THR A 195 13.70 5.49 -1.28
C THR A 195 12.73 5.88 -0.14
N ASN A 196 12.04 4.89 0.44
CA ASN A 196 11.01 5.11 1.47
C ASN A 196 11.45 4.71 2.89
N VAL A 197 12.69 4.25 3.09
CA VAL A 197 13.22 4.02 4.42
C VAL A 197 13.80 5.34 4.93
N LEU A 198 13.46 5.70 6.17
CA LEU A 198 13.85 6.97 6.82
C LEU A 198 15.24 7.41 6.36
N ALA A 199 15.36 8.57 5.73
CA ALA A 199 16.65 8.97 5.14
C ALA A 199 17.70 9.39 6.19
N ASP A 200 17.31 9.41 7.46
CA ASP A 200 18.15 9.50 8.66
C ASP A 200 18.84 8.16 9.05
N ILE A 201 18.68 7.10 8.25
CA ILE A 201 19.36 5.79 8.40
C ILE A 201 20.43 5.61 7.31
N GLU A 202 21.55 4.98 7.63
CA GLU A 202 22.59 4.65 6.63
C GLU A 202 22.07 3.66 5.58
N GLU A 203 22.59 3.69 4.36
CA GLU A 203 22.02 2.90 3.25
C GLU A 203 22.07 1.39 3.52
N GLU A 204 23.16 0.89 4.11
CA GLU A 204 23.29 -0.51 4.54
C GLU A 204 22.27 -0.89 5.63
N GLU A 205 21.98 0.03 6.56
CA GLU A 205 20.97 -0.17 7.60
C GLU A 205 19.56 -0.17 7.00
N LYS A 206 19.30 0.60 5.92
CA LYS A 206 18.03 0.54 5.18
C LYS A 206 17.86 -0.79 4.47
N GLU A 207 18.89 -1.27 3.76
CA GLU A 207 18.86 -2.59 3.10
C GLU A 207 18.62 -3.71 4.12
N THR A 208 19.28 -3.61 5.26
CA THR A 208 19.13 -4.54 6.38
C THR A 208 17.70 -4.50 6.92
N ALA A 209 17.14 -3.31 7.15
CA ALA A 209 15.75 -3.16 7.59
C ALA A 209 14.75 -3.76 6.58
N LEU A 210 14.95 -3.51 5.29
CA LEU A 210 14.12 -4.06 4.20
C LEU A 210 14.18 -5.59 4.14
N SER A 211 15.32 -6.20 4.47
CA SER A 211 15.50 -7.65 4.48
C SER A 211 14.65 -8.34 5.56
N TYR A 212 14.31 -7.61 6.65
CA TYR A 212 13.53 -8.12 7.78
C TYR A 212 12.08 -7.64 7.78
N HIS A 213 11.53 -7.26 6.63
CA HIS A 213 10.10 -7.00 6.50
C HIS A 213 9.28 -8.26 6.79
N SER A 214 8.17 -8.10 7.53
CA SER A 214 7.31 -9.21 7.96
C SER A 214 6.86 -10.14 6.83
N GLU A 215 6.70 -9.61 5.62
CA GLU A 215 6.31 -10.34 4.43
C GLU A 215 7.38 -11.35 4.02
N LYS A 216 8.65 -10.96 4.05
CA LYS A 216 9.79 -11.83 3.75
C LYS A 216 9.94 -12.89 4.84
N ILE A 217 9.74 -12.51 6.11
CA ILE A 217 9.75 -13.45 7.26
C ILE A 217 8.66 -14.51 7.08
N ALA A 218 7.45 -14.09 6.70
CA ALA A 218 6.33 -14.97 6.44
C ALA A 218 6.60 -15.93 5.27
N VAL A 219 7.20 -15.45 4.16
CA VAL A 219 7.62 -16.33 3.05
C VAL A 219 8.66 -17.35 3.53
N ALA A 220 9.69 -16.91 4.27
CA ALA A 220 10.72 -17.80 4.81
C ALA A 220 10.12 -18.90 5.70
N PHE A 221 9.21 -18.53 6.60
CA PHE A 221 8.50 -19.46 7.47
C PHE A 221 7.71 -20.53 6.70
N VAL A 222 7.02 -20.15 5.63
CA VAL A 222 6.26 -21.13 4.82
C VAL A 222 7.19 -22.01 4.00
N LEU A 223 8.28 -21.47 3.47
CA LEU A 223 9.27 -22.24 2.70
C LEU A 223 9.93 -23.35 3.54
N ILE A 224 10.28 -23.08 4.80
CA ILE A 224 10.91 -24.09 5.67
C ILE A 224 9.92 -25.17 6.16
N ASN A 225 8.62 -24.88 6.18
CA ASN A 225 7.62 -25.78 6.76
C ASN A 225 6.71 -26.46 5.72
N THR A 226 6.89 -26.21 4.41
CA THR A 226 6.03 -26.81 3.37
C THR A 226 6.82 -27.40 2.20
N PRO A 227 6.42 -28.58 1.66
CA PRO A 227 7.04 -29.18 0.48
C PRO A 227 6.96 -28.29 -0.77
N GLN A 228 7.91 -28.44 -1.69
CA GLN A 228 7.95 -27.75 -2.98
C GLN A 228 6.60 -27.82 -3.72
N GLY A 229 6.22 -26.73 -4.40
CA GLY A 229 4.94 -26.60 -5.08
C GLY A 229 3.75 -26.18 -4.20
N THR A 230 3.85 -26.19 -2.86
CA THR A 230 2.74 -25.74 -2.00
C THR A 230 2.53 -24.22 -2.10
N PRO A 231 1.32 -23.70 -2.40
CA PRO A 231 1.10 -22.26 -2.48
C PRO A 231 1.32 -21.56 -1.15
N ILE A 232 1.98 -20.40 -1.17
CA ILE A 232 2.22 -19.56 0.01
C ILE A 232 1.10 -18.53 0.10
N ARG A 233 0.43 -18.42 1.26
CA ARG A 233 -0.66 -17.44 1.48
C ARG A 233 -0.34 -16.57 2.67
N ILE A 234 -0.30 -15.25 2.46
CA ILE A 234 0.07 -14.26 3.46
C ILE A 234 -1.00 -13.17 3.52
N VAL A 235 -1.37 -12.74 4.72
CA VAL A 235 -2.21 -11.56 4.94
C VAL A 235 -1.38 -10.46 5.58
N LYS A 236 -1.34 -9.28 4.96
CA LYS A 236 -0.62 -8.11 5.42
C LYS A 236 -1.60 -7.04 5.91
N ASN A 237 -1.32 -6.48 7.08
CA ASN A 237 -2.16 -5.42 7.67
C ASN A 237 -1.90 -4.02 7.11
N LEU A 238 -1.02 -3.85 6.13
CA LEU A 238 -0.65 -2.59 5.45
C LEU A 238 -0.58 -2.86 3.94
N ARG A 239 -0.49 -1.82 3.11
CA ARG A 239 -0.15 -1.99 1.68
C ARG A 239 1.26 -2.56 1.56
N VAL A 240 1.48 -3.49 0.63
CA VAL A 240 2.82 -4.05 0.38
C VAL A 240 3.72 -2.93 -0.18
N CYS A 241 4.93 -2.78 0.36
CA CYS A 241 5.88 -1.81 -0.16
C CYS A 241 6.52 -2.27 -1.49
N ALA A 242 7.07 -1.32 -2.27
CA ALA A 242 7.81 -1.56 -3.52
C ALA A 242 8.85 -2.67 -3.38
N ASP A 243 9.64 -2.61 -2.31
CA ASP A 243 10.70 -3.56 -2.04
C ASP A 243 10.19 -5.00 -1.81
N CYS A 244 9.21 -5.18 -0.91
CA CYS A 244 8.61 -6.49 -0.66
C CYS A 244 7.92 -7.04 -1.90
N HIS A 245 7.23 -6.19 -2.66
CA HIS A 245 6.57 -6.59 -3.89
C HIS A 245 7.58 -7.14 -4.91
N LEU A 246 8.68 -6.42 -5.15
CA LEU A 246 9.76 -6.88 -6.03
C LEU A 246 10.41 -8.17 -5.52
N ALA A 247 10.74 -8.23 -4.22
CA ALA A 247 11.35 -9.40 -3.63
C ALA A 247 10.45 -10.64 -3.75
N ILE A 248 9.16 -10.53 -3.38
CA ILE A 248 8.21 -11.65 -3.47
C ILE A 248 8.01 -12.08 -4.92
N LYS A 249 7.95 -11.13 -5.86
CA LYS A 249 7.90 -11.41 -7.29
C LYS A 249 9.06 -12.29 -7.72
N LEU A 250 10.30 -11.91 -7.40
CA LEU A 250 11.48 -12.72 -7.71
C LEU A 250 11.50 -14.06 -6.96
N LEU A 251 11.10 -14.08 -5.69
CA LEU A 251 11.02 -15.32 -4.90
C LEU A 251 10.04 -16.33 -5.50
N SER A 252 8.92 -15.88 -6.08
CA SER A 252 7.98 -16.77 -6.78
C SER A 252 8.64 -17.53 -7.92
N LYS A 253 9.56 -16.89 -8.64
CA LYS A 253 10.38 -17.50 -9.71
C LYS A 253 11.48 -18.39 -9.14
N ILE A 254 12.25 -17.89 -8.18
CA ILE A 254 13.42 -18.59 -7.60
C ILE A 254 13.01 -19.93 -6.99
N PHE A 255 11.91 -19.94 -6.23
CA PHE A 255 11.47 -21.12 -5.49
C PHE A 255 10.40 -21.94 -6.22
N ASP A 256 9.99 -21.52 -7.42
CA ASP A 256 8.90 -22.13 -8.19
C ASP A 256 7.64 -22.34 -7.31
N ARG A 257 7.15 -21.22 -6.75
CA ARG A 257 5.99 -21.19 -5.85
C ARG A 257 5.02 -20.10 -6.27
N GLU A 258 3.73 -20.43 -6.31
CA GLU A 258 2.69 -19.41 -6.26
C GLU A 258 2.69 -18.77 -4.86
N ILE A 259 2.80 -17.44 -4.81
CA ILE A 259 2.70 -16.67 -3.57
C ILE A 259 1.51 -15.73 -3.70
N VAL A 260 0.56 -15.82 -2.77
CA VAL A 260 -0.61 -14.95 -2.70
C VAL A 260 -0.48 -14.07 -1.46
N VAL A 261 -0.42 -12.76 -1.66
CA VAL A 261 -0.40 -11.77 -0.58
C VAL A 261 -1.67 -10.95 -0.64
N ARG A 262 -2.51 -11.06 0.39
CA ARG A 262 -3.62 -10.12 0.61
C ARG A 262 -3.11 -8.94 1.41
N ASP A 263 -3.19 -7.74 0.87
CA ASP A 263 -2.93 -6.51 1.61
C ASP A 263 -4.23 -5.77 1.96
N ARG A 264 -4.14 -4.51 2.42
CA ARG A 264 -5.33 -3.72 2.75
C ARG A 264 -6.26 -3.45 1.57
N SER A 265 -5.74 -3.47 0.34
CA SER A 265 -6.43 -3.00 -0.86
C SER A 265 -6.80 -4.14 -1.79
N ARG A 266 -5.96 -5.19 -1.91
CA ARG A 266 -6.15 -6.23 -2.93
C ARG A 266 -5.38 -7.51 -2.62
N PHE A 267 -5.57 -8.48 -3.52
CA PHE A 267 -4.74 -9.67 -3.61
C PHE A 267 -3.68 -9.48 -4.68
N HIS A 268 -2.45 -9.81 -4.32
CA HIS A 268 -1.31 -9.93 -5.21
C HIS A 268 -1.05 -11.41 -5.44
N HIS A 269 -1.16 -11.85 -6.69
CA HIS A 269 -0.80 -13.21 -7.09
C HIS A 269 0.55 -13.15 -7.80
N PHE A 270 1.57 -13.68 -7.14
CA PHE A 270 2.93 -13.75 -7.66
C PHE A 270 3.19 -15.13 -8.22
N ARG A 271 3.64 -15.17 -9.48
CA ARG A 271 3.97 -16.40 -10.19
C ARG A 271 5.00 -16.09 -11.27
N ASP A 272 6.01 -16.96 -11.40
CA ASP A 272 7.02 -16.91 -12.47
C ASP A 272 7.69 -15.54 -12.63
N GLY A 273 7.87 -14.79 -11.53
CA GLY A 273 8.50 -13.47 -11.58
C GLY A 273 7.57 -12.34 -12.02
N ALA A 274 6.26 -12.56 -12.03
CA ALA A 274 5.23 -11.57 -12.33
C ALA A 274 4.23 -11.44 -11.17
N CYS A 275 3.53 -10.31 -11.12
CA CYS A 275 2.40 -10.09 -10.21
C CYS A 275 1.13 -9.74 -11.00
N SER A 276 -0.03 -10.21 -10.53
CA SER A 276 -1.34 -9.89 -11.10
C SER A 276 -1.66 -8.39 -11.16
N CYS A 277 -1.00 -7.54 -10.36
CA CYS A 277 -1.20 -6.09 -10.37
C CYS A 277 -0.42 -5.36 -11.47
N LYS A 278 0.43 -6.06 -12.25
CA LYS A 278 1.31 -5.47 -13.29
C LYS A 278 2.17 -4.31 -12.78
N ASP A 279 2.63 -4.42 -11.54
CA ASP A 279 3.41 -3.40 -10.85
C ASP A 279 2.68 -2.04 -10.67
N TYR A 280 1.34 -2.03 -10.76
CA TYR A 280 0.49 -0.87 -10.51
C TYR A 280 -0.42 -1.13 -9.30
N TRP A 281 0.12 -0.97 -8.09
CA TRP A 281 -0.60 -1.23 -6.84
C TRP A 281 -0.57 -0.14 -5.81
#